data_AF-A0A3M2BB30-F1
#
_entry.id   AF-A0A3M2BB30-F1
#
_cell.length_a   1.000
_cell.length_b   1.000
_cell.length_c   1.000
_cell.angle_alpha   90.00
_cell.angle_beta   90.00
_cell.angle_gamma   90.00
#
_symmetry.space_group_name_H-M   'P 1'
#
loop_
_entity.id
_entity.type
_entity.pdbx_description
1 polymer ?
#
loop_
_entity_poly.entity_id
_entity_poly.type
_entity_poly.pdbx_seq_one_letter_code
_entity_poly.pdbx_strand_id
1 'polypeptide(L)'
;MATTTYVGTEKPNYLNWKTSVASWLLTYDHKRIAILYLVSISIFFLLGGLAAAMIRMELATPKGDLLTSDVYNKMFTTHGVIMIFLFLIPSIPAVFGNFLLPLMIGARDVAFPRLNLLSWYFFMAGAACVLIALFRGGIDTG
;
A
#
# COMPACT_ATOMS: atom_id res chain seq x y z
N MET A 1 -50.22 22.89 3.79
CA MET A 1 -49.29 21.93 4.43
C MET A 1 -48.12 21.75 3.47
N ALA A 2 -47.02 22.47 3.69
CA ALA A 2 -45.84 22.40 2.82
C ALA A 2 -44.82 21.44 3.45
N THR A 3 -44.52 20.35 2.75
CA THR A 3 -43.57 19.32 3.16
C THR A 3 -42.16 19.78 2.85
N THR A 4 -41.42 20.26 3.85
CA THR A 4 -40.00 20.61 3.71
C THR A 4 -39.19 19.32 3.61
N THR A 5 -38.68 19.00 2.42
CA THR A 5 -37.73 17.91 2.21
C THR A 5 -36.38 18.31 2.81
N TYR A 6 -35.98 17.71 3.93
CA TYR A 6 -34.62 17.81 4.44
C TYR A 6 -33.70 17.04 3.49
N VAL A 7 -33.04 17.75 2.57
CA VAL A 7 -31.88 17.19 1.84
C VAL A 7 -30.82 16.92 2.90
N GLY A 8 -30.63 15.66 3.27
CA GLY A 8 -29.66 15.25 4.29
C GLY A 8 -28.26 15.61 3.84
N THR A 9 -27.75 16.76 4.27
CA THR A 9 -26.33 17.07 4.16
C THR A 9 -25.60 16.12 5.10
N GLU A 10 -24.91 15.11 4.54
CA GLU A 10 -24.05 14.22 5.33
C GLU A 10 -23.14 15.05 6.24
N LYS A 11 -23.05 14.67 7.52
CA LYS A 11 -22.09 15.28 8.45
C LYS A 11 -20.68 15.06 7.88
N PRO A 12 -19.85 16.10 7.79
CA PRO A 12 -18.59 15.97 7.09
C PRO A 12 -17.64 15.08 7.90
N ASN A 13 -17.30 13.92 7.33
CA ASN A 13 -16.44 12.91 7.94
C ASN A 13 -15.01 13.01 7.38
N TYR A 14 -14.04 12.27 7.95
CA TYR A 14 -12.69 12.16 7.43
C TYR A 14 -12.65 11.68 5.96
N LEU A 15 -13.69 11.07 5.42
CA LEU A 15 -13.78 10.77 3.98
C LEU A 15 -14.17 12.00 3.14
N ASN A 16 -15.10 12.82 3.63
CA ASN A 16 -15.83 13.81 2.81
C ASN A 16 -15.44 15.28 3.12
N TRP A 17 -14.61 15.53 4.14
CA TRP A 17 -14.30 16.89 4.62
C TRP A 17 -13.67 17.80 3.54
N LYS A 18 -12.93 17.26 2.56
CA LYS A 18 -12.49 17.88 1.28
C LYS A 18 -11.99 16.74 0.37
N THR A 19 -12.51 16.62 -0.86
CA THR A 19 -12.25 15.48 -1.78
C THR A 19 -11.10 15.71 -2.77
N SER A 20 -10.46 16.88 -2.75
CA SER A 20 -9.33 17.17 -3.62
C SER A 20 -8.14 16.24 -3.32
N VAL A 21 -7.42 15.82 -4.36
CA VAL A 21 -6.18 15.02 -4.27
C VAL A 21 -5.17 15.69 -3.34
N ALA A 22 -5.03 17.01 -3.42
CA ALA A 22 -4.14 17.76 -2.53
C ALA A 22 -4.56 17.66 -1.05
N SER A 23 -5.87 17.57 -0.76
CA SER A 23 -6.35 17.40 0.61
C SER A 23 -6.05 16.02 1.18
N TRP A 24 -5.93 15.00 0.33
CA TRP A 24 -5.54 13.65 0.75
C TRP A 24 -4.03 13.54 0.92
N LEU A 25 -3.25 14.07 -0.03
CA LEU A 25 -1.78 14.01 0.02
C LEU A 25 -1.17 14.91 1.11
N LEU A 26 -1.84 15.98 1.53
CA LEU A 26 -1.37 16.90 2.58
C LEU A 26 -2.16 16.78 3.89
N THR A 27 -2.76 15.61 4.14
CA THR A 27 -3.56 15.36 5.35
C THR A 27 -2.69 15.10 6.58
N TYR A 28 -3.17 15.49 7.76
CA TYR A 28 -2.56 15.13 9.04
C TYR A 28 -3.39 14.10 9.84
N ASP A 29 -4.60 13.76 9.40
CA ASP A 29 -5.44 12.78 10.08
C ASP A 29 -4.86 11.35 9.93
N HIS A 30 -4.51 10.71 11.05
CA HIS A 30 -4.02 9.33 11.10
C HIS A 30 -4.91 8.31 10.37
N LYS A 31 -6.24 8.51 10.33
CA LYS A 31 -7.18 7.63 9.62
C LYS A 31 -7.00 7.72 8.11
N ARG A 32 -6.83 8.95 7.59
CA ARG A 32 -6.58 9.17 6.16
C ARG A 32 -5.21 8.62 5.77
N ILE A 33 -4.20 8.83 6.61
CA ILE A 33 -2.85 8.28 6.39
C ILE A 33 -2.86 6.75 6.38
N ALA A 34 -3.61 6.11 7.29
CA ALA A 34 -3.79 4.66 7.27
C ALA A 34 -4.43 4.15 5.98
N ILE A 35 -5.42 4.87 5.45
CA ILE A 35 -6.05 4.54 4.16
C ILE A 35 -5.05 4.71 3.00
N LEU A 36 -4.22 5.76 3.02
CA LEU A 36 -3.16 5.92 2.02
C LEU A 36 -2.17 4.73 2.06
N TYR A 37 -1.77 4.29 3.25
CA TYR A 37 -0.95 3.08 3.39
C TYR A 37 -1.67 1.84 2.87
N LEU A 38 -2.94 1.64 3.23
CA LEU A 38 -3.73 0.49 2.79
C LEU A 38 -3.78 0.41 1.26
N VAL A 39 -4.11 1.52 0.59
CA VAL A 39 -4.18 1.58 -0.87
C VAL A 39 -2.81 1.29 -1.50
N SER A 40 -1.74 1.94 -1.05
CA SER A 40 -0.39 1.69 -1.56
C SER A 40 0.04 0.23 -1.39
N ILE A 41 -0.18 -0.34 -0.21
CA ILE A 41 0.19 -1.71 0.14
C ILE A 41 -0.65 -2.72 -0.67
N SER A 42 -1.93 -2.46 -0.89
CA SER A 42 -2.77 -3.30 -1.76
C SER A 42 -2.28 -3.33 -3.20
N ILE A 43 -1.79 -2.20 -3.73
CA ILE A 43 -1.19 -2.16 -5.08
C ILE A 43 0.06 -3.04 -5.13
N PHE A 44 0.95 -2.92 -4.15
CA PHE A 44 2.17 -3.75 -4.09
C PHE A 44 1.87 -5.23 -3.84
N PHE A 45 0.84 -5.54 -3.05
CA PHE A 45 0.35 -6.90 -2.87
C PHE A 45 -0.10 -7.52 -4.20
N LEU A 46 -0.87 -6.79 -5.00
CA LEU A 46 -1.28 -7.26 -6.32
C LEU A 46 -0.06 -7.47 -7.24
N LEU A 47 0.90 -6.54 -7.22
CA LEU A 47 2.12 -6.66 -8.03
C LEU A 47 2.95 -7.89 -7.63
N GLY A 48 3.19 -8.10 -6.34
CA GLY A 48 3.87 -9.28 -5.83
C GLY A 48 3.09 -10.57 -6.07
N GLY A 49 1.76 -10.52 -5.94
CA GLY A 49 0.84 -11.64 -6.21
C GLY A 49 0.85 -12.06 -7.68
N LEU A 50 0.91 -11.11 -8.61
CA LEU A 50 1.06 -11.39 -10.05
C LEU A 50 2.39 -12.08 -10.34
N ALA A 51 3.49 -11.64 -9.72
CA ALA A 51 4.77 -12.33 -9.86
C ALA A 51 4.72 -13.77 -9.34
N ALA A 52 4.06 -14.01 -8.19
CA ALA A 52 3.81 -15.37 -7.69
C ALA A 52 2.92 -16.20 -8.62
N ALA A 53 1.90 -15.61 -9.22
CA ALA A 53 1.04 -16.30 -10.17
C ALA A 53 1.84 -16.77 -11.40
N MET A 54 2.72 -15.92 -11.94
CA MET A 54 3.61 -16.30 -13.06
C MET A 54 4.55 -17.46 -12.69
N ILE A 55 5.16 -17.43 -11.52
CA ILE A 55 6.00 -18.53 -10.98
C ILE A 55 5.19 -19.83 -10.91
N ARG A 56 3.96 -19.76 -10.38
CA ARG A 56 3.08 -20.93 -10.25
C ARG A 56 2.59 -21.47 -11.59
N MET A 57 2.38 -20.59 -12.57
CA MET A 57 2.02 -21.00 -13.93
C MET A 57 3.18 -21.73 -14.61
N GLU A 58 4.43 -21.26 -14.45
CA GLU A 58 5.62 -21.96 -14.96
C GLU A 58 5.77 -23.36 -14.35
N LEU A 59 5.47 -23.51 -13.05
CA LEU A 59 5.51 -24.80 -12.35
C LEU A 59 4.25 -25.67 -12.57
N ALA A 60 3.29 -25.24 -13.37
CA ALA A 60 2.08 -26.02 -13.63
C ALA A 60 2.37 -27.29 -14.44
N THR A 61 3.43 -27.27 -15.25
CA THR A 61 3.90 -28.41 -16.04
C THR A 61 5.36 -28.75 -15.70
N PRO A 62 5.76 -30.04 -15.74
CA PRO A 62 7.15 -30.41 -15.47
C PRO A 62 8.17 -29.90 -16.50
N LYS A 63 7.70 -29.61 -17.72
CA LYS A 63 8.51 -28.96 -18.74
C LYS A 63 8.29 -27.45 -18.60
N GLY A 64 9.38 -26.70 -18.44
CA GLY A 64 9.32 -25.25 -18.43
C GLY A 64 9.16 -24.70 -19.84
N ASP A 65 8.07 -23.99 -20.08
CA ASP A 65 7.70 -23.47 -21.40
C ASP A 65 7.21 -22.02 -21.40
N LEU A 66 6.96 -21.39 -20.24
CA LEU A 66 6.51 -19.99 -20.14
C LEU A 66 7.67 -19.03 -19.86
N LEU A 67 8.57 -19.38 -18.94
CA LEU A 67 9.66 -18.51 -18.47
C LEU A 67 11.03 -19.18 -18.70
N THR A 68 12.02 -18.39 -19.09
CA THR A 68 13.42 -18.84 -19.05
C THR A 68 13.91 -18.88 -17.61
N SER A 69 14.95 -19.69 -17.32
CA SER A 69 15.50 -19.81 -15.95
C SER A 69 15.91 -18.46 -15.33
N ASP A 70 16.52 -17.58 -16.11
CA ASP A 70 16.90 -16.22 -15.68
C ASP A 70 15.68 -15.37 -15.31
N VAL A 71 14.61 -15.42 -16.12
CA VAL A 71 13.37 -14.68 -15.84
C VAL A 71 12.67 -15.26 -14.61
N TYR A 72 12.67 -16.58 -14.44
CA TYR A 72 12.11 -17.23 -13.27
C TYR A 72 12.78 -16.76 -11.97
N ASN A 73 14.11 -16.77 -11.92
CA ASN A 73 14.88 -16.31 -10.75
C ASN A 73 14.62 -14.84 -10.42
N LYS A 74 14.57 -13.97 -11.45
CA LYS A 74 14.25 -12.55 -11.29
C LYS A 74 12.83 -12.35 -10.77
N MET A 75 11.86 -13.11 -11.26
CA MET A 75 10.48 -13.05 -10.82
C MET A 75 10.33 -13.54 -9.38
N PHE A 76 11.04 -14.60 -8.98
CA PHE A 76 11.07 -15.11 -7.61
C PHE A 76 11.63 -14.06 -6.63
N THR A 77 12.75 -13.45 -7.00
CA THR A 77 13.36 -12.37 -6.20
C THR A 77 12.45 -11.16 -6.09
N THR A 78 11.86 -10.74 -7.22
CA THR A 78 10.92 -9.62 -7.27
C THR A 78 9.70 -9.87 -6.37
N HIS A 79 9.11 -11.06 -6.43
CA HIS A 79 8.01 -11.46 -5.55
C HIS A 79 8.40 -11.33 -4.08
N GLY A 80 9.53 -11.94 -3.68
CA GLY A 80 9.99 -11.95 -2.29
C GLY A 80 10.27 -10.54 -1.75
N VAL A 81 10.99 -9.71 -2.51
CA VAL A 81 11.33 -8.34 -2.11
C VAL A 81 10.07 -7.48 -1.94
N ILE A 82 9.16 -7.52 -2.91
CA ILE A 82 7.91 -6.76 -2.85
C ILE A 82 7.06 -7.23 -1.66
N MET A 83 6.90 -8.54 -1.49
CA MET A 83 6.05 -9.08 -0.43
C MET A 83 6.60 -8.82 0.97
N ILE A 84 7.91 -8.90 1.19
CA ILE A 84 8.48 -8.65 2.52
C ILE A 84 8.49 -7.15 2.82
N PHE A 85 9.10 -6.34 1.96
CA PHE A 85 9.40 -4.94 2.27
C PHE A 85 8.25 -3.98 1.98
N LEU A 86 7.47 -4.23 0.92
CA LEU A 86 6.41 -3.32 0.50
C LEU A 86 5.01 -3.75 0.96
N PHE A 87 4.86 -5.02 1.39
CA PHE A 87 3.61 -5.55 1.91
C PHE A 87 3.70 -5.96 3.38
N LEU A 88 4.44 -7.02 3.72
CA LEU A 88 4.38 -7.68 5.02
C LEU A 88 4.82 -6.76 6.16
N ILE A 89 6.04 -6.19 6.06
CA ILE A 89 6.60 -5.30 7.09
C ILE A 89 5.69 -4.09 7.37
N PRO A 90 5.21 -3.33 6.37
CA PRO A 90 4.37 -2.16 6.64
C PRO A 90 2.89 -2.49 6.91
N SER A 91 2.36 -3.62 6.45
CA SER A 91 0.92 -3.93 6.47
C SER A 91 0.29 -3.74 7.86
N ILE A 92 0.89 -4.33 8.88
CA ILE A 92 0.34 -4.29 10.24
C ILE A 92 0.59 -2.94 10.91
N PRO A 93 1.84 -2.49 11.09
CA PRO A 93 2.11 -1.27 11.84
C PRO A 93 1.62 0.00 11.12
N ALA A 94 1.74 0.08 9.79
CA ALA A 94 1.42 1.30 9.07
C ALA A 94 -0.08 1.47 8.79
N VAL A 95 -0.82 0.38 8.59
CA VAL A 95 -2.28 0.44 8.36
C VAL A 95 -3.03 0.35 9.69
N PHE A 96 -2.91 -0.78 10.39
CA PHE A 96 -3.66 -0.99 11.63
C PHE A 96 -3.11 -0.16 12.78
N GLY A 97 -1.78 0.02 12.87
CA GLY A 97 -1.19 0.89 13.89
C GLY A 97 -1.63 2.35 13.73
N ASN A 98 -1.69 2.88 12.51
CA ASN A 98 -2.22 4.24 12.31
C ASN A 98 -3.73 4.33 12.51
N PHE A 99 -4.50 3.33 12.10
CA PHE A 99 -5.97 3.40 12.17
C PHE A 99 -6.50 3.07 13.57
N LEU A 100 -6.14 1.90 14.11
CA LEU A 100 -6.73 1.33 15.33
C LEU A 100 -6.04 1.83 16.59
N LEU A 101 -4.72 2.00 16.61
CA LEU A 101 -4.00 2.25 17.86
C LEU A 101 -4.46 3.54 18.56
N PRO A 102 -4.62 4.71 17.88
CA PRO A 102 -5.13 5.91 18.53
C PRO A 102 -6.56 5.73 19.07
N LEU A 103 -7.39 4.96 18.36
CA LEU A 103 -8.76 4.65 18.78
C LEU A 103 -8.78 3.76 20.03
N MET A 104 -7.91 2.76 20.10
CA MET A 104 -7.83 1.82 21.23
C MET A 104 -7.36 2.50 22.52
N ILE A 105 -6.46 3.49 22.42
CA ILE A 105 -5.97 4.25 23.58
C ILE A 105 -6.82 5.50 23.88
N GLY A 106 -7.88 5.76 23.10
CA GLY A 106 -8.74 6.94 23.26
C GLY A 106 -8.04 8.27 22.93
N ALA A 107 -6.93 8.24 22.19
CA ALA A 107 -6.23 9.43 21.76
C ALA A 107 -6.90 10.07 20.54
N ARG A 108 -6.80 11.40 20.42
CA ARG A 108 -7.36 12.15 19.29
C ARG A 108 -6.57 11.92 18.00
N ASP A 109 -5.26 11.75 18.09
CA ASP A 109 -4.34 11.58 16.96
C ASP A 109 -3.00 10.97 17.45
N VAL A 110 -2.09 10.69 16.52
CA VAL A 110 -0.70 10.29 16.81
C VAL A 110 0.13 11.46 17.40
N ALA A 111 1.20 11.14 18.13
CA ALA A 111 2.04 12.14 18.80
C ALA A 111 2.68 13.17 17.83
N PHE A 112 3.03 12.73 16.61
CA PHE A 112 3.67 13.58 15.60
C PHE A 112 2.97 13.46 14.23
N PRO A 113 1.85 14.16 14.00
CA PRO A 113 1.04 14.01 12.78
C PRO A 113 1.80 14.32 11.48
N ARG A 114 2.69 15.33 11.50
CA ARG A 114 3.52 15.68 10.33
C ARG A 114 4.55 14.61 9.99
N LEU A 115 5.13 13.99 11.02
CA LEU A 115 6.13 12.92 10.85
C LEU A 115 5.48 11.66 10.29
N ASN A 116 4.25 11.37 10.71
CA ASN A 116 3.47 10.25 10.18
C ASN A 116 3.14 10.40 8.69
N LEU A 117 2.80 11.62 8.26
CA LEU A 117 2.63 11.87 6.82
C LEU A 117 3.98 11.71 6.09
N LEU A 118 5.07 12.21 6.66
CA LEU A 118 6.41 12.09 6.09
C LEU A 118 6.86 10.63 5.96
N SER A 119 6.53 9.77 6.92
CA SER A 119 6.85 8.34 6.83
C SER A 119 6.15 7.67 5.66
N TRP A 120 4.94 8.09 5.29
CA TRP A 120 4.25 7.58 4.10
C TRP A 120 4.97 8.01 2.82
N TYR A 121 5.45 9.25 2.75
CA TYR A 121 6.26 9.71 1.62
C TYR A 121 7.58 8.96 1.50
N PHE A 122 8.28 8.71 2.61
CA PHE A 122 9.50 7.90 2.59
C PHE A 122 9.23 6.45 2.18
N PHE A 123 8.11 5.88 2.60
CA PHE A 123 7.68 4.57 2.16
C PHE A 123 7.47 4.54 0.62
N MET A 124 6.75 5.52 0.07
CA MET A 124 6.53 5.62 -1.38
C MET A 124 7.84 5.86 -2.16
N ALA A 125 8.74 6.68 -1.64
CA ALA A 125 10.05 6.91 -2.23
C ALA A 125 10.91 5.63 -2.20
N GLY A 126 10.92 4.91 -1.07
CA GLY A 126 11.60 3.63 -0.93
C GLY A 126 11.04 2.57 -1.89
N ALA A 127 9.71 2.51 -2.02
CA ALA A 127 9.04 1.63 -2.98
C ALA A 127 9.44 1.97 -4.42
N ALA A 128 9.50 3.24 -4.79
CA ALA A 128 9.96 3.66 -6.11
C ALA A 128 11.42 3.24 -6.36
N CYS A 129 12.31 3.42 -5.38
CA CYS A 129 13.70 2.96 -5.48
C CYS A 129 13.81 1.45 -5.67
N VAL A 130 13.06 0.67 -4.89
CA VAL A 130 13.00 -0.80 -5.01
C VAL A 130 12.52 -1.21 -6.39
N LEU A 131 11.43 -0.62 -6.88
CA LEU A 131 10.90 -0.94 -8.20
C LEU A 131 11.90 -0.57 -9.30
N ILE A 132 12.53 0.61 -9.24
CA ILE A 132 13.56 1.01 -10.21
C ILE A 132 14.75 0.04 -10.18
N ALA A 133 15.19 -0.39 -9.00
CA ALA A 133 16.28 -1.34 -8.85
C ALA A 133 15.92 -2.71 -9.46
N LEU A 134 14.69 -3.20 -9.23
CA LEU A 134 14.21 -4.45 -9.80
C LEU A 134 14.09 -4.36 -11.34
N PHE A 135 13.60 -3.24 -11.87
CA PHE A 135 13.48 -3.02 -13.32
C PHE A 135 14.84 -2.85 -14.02
N ARG A 136 15.82 -2.18 -13.39
CA ARG A 136 17.13 -1.91 -14.01
C ARG A 136 18.15 -3.01 -13.78
N GLY A 137 18.10 -3.64 -12.62
CA GLY A 137 19.18 -4.49 -12.11
C GLY A 137 18.86 -5.97 -12.09
N GLY A 138 17.59 -6.37 -12.30
CA GLY A 138 17.15 -7.77 -12.39
C GLY A 138 17.93 -8.67 -11.43
N ILE A 139 17.80 -8.42 -10.12
CA ILE A 139 18.58 -9.11 -9.10
C ILE A 139 18.30 -10.61 -9.23
N ASP A 140 19.29 -11.35 -9.71
CA ASP A 140 19.23 -12.78 -9.90
C ASP A 140 19.64 -13.48 -8.60
N THR A 141 18.94 -14.55 -8.25
CA THR A 141 19.28 -15.42 -7.10
C THR A 141 20.33 -16.48 -7.43
N GLY A 142 20.90 -16.47 -8.64
CA GLY A 142 22.05 -17.28 -9.03
C GLY A 142 21.78 -18.23 -10.18
#